data_AF-A0A183KYD8-F1
#
_entry.id   AF-A0A183KYD8-F1
#
_cell.length_a   1.000
_cell.length_b   1.000
_cell.length_c   1.000
_cell.angle_alpha   90.00
_cell.angle_beta   90.00
_cell.angle_gamma   90.00
#
_symmetry.space_group_name_H-M   'P 1'
#
loop_
_entity.id
_entity.type
_entity.pdbx_description
1 polymer ?
#
loop_
_entity_poly.entity_id
_entity_poly.type
_entity_poly.pdbx_seq_one_letter_code
_entity_poly.pdbx_strand_id
1 'polypeptide(L)'
;METLHKIQERKNKKTVINNRRTRAEEVETQTEYTEANKQVRWSIRTDKQKYVEKLATTTETAARERNLKQLNDTTKKLEGKHRKPDRPVRDKQGKSSTEIQGRRNKWIEHFEELWDEPSQLNPPNTEAAHTGLPIAVTPPTTEQIRMAIRQIKNGKVAGPDNIPPKALKSDIQAYANMLQRK
;
A
#
# COMPACT_ATOMS: atom_id res chain seq x y z
N MET A 1 -7.90 21.92 27.88
CA MET A 1 -8.89 22.62 28.73
C MET A 1 -9.03 24.10 28.34
N GLU A 2 -7.95 24.78 27.94
CA GLU A 2 -7.95 26.22 27.66
C GLU A 2 -8.85 26.68 26.49
N THR A 3 -8.92 25.94 25.38
CA THR A 3 -9.79 26.29 24.24
C THR A 3 -11.29 26.21 24.56
N LEU A 4 -11.70 25.25 25.39
CA LEU A 4 -13.11 25.11 25.81
C LEU A 4 -13.55 26.30 26.68
N HIS A 5 -12.67 26.75 27.58
CA HIS A 5 -12.90 27.95 28.37
C HIS A 5 -13.12 29.18 27.48
N LYS A 6 -12.23 29.41 26.50
CA LYS A 6 -12.33 30.53 25.53
C LYS A 6 -13.62 30.46 24.69
N ILE A 7 -14.07 29.26 24.32
CA ILE A 7 -15.34 29.06 23.62
C ILE A 7 -16.52 29.47 24.51
N GLN A 8 -16.48 29.13 25.79
CA GLN A 8 -17.51 29.49 26.76
C GLN A 8 -17.55 31.01 27.01
N GLU A 9 -16.40 31.65 27.20
CA GLU A 9 -16.31 33.12 27.32
C GLU A 9 -16.87 33.83 26.08
N ARG A 10 -16.52 33.36 24.88
CA ARG A 10 -17.08 33.90 23.63
C ARG A 10 -18.60 33.74 23.56
N LYS A 11 -19.15 32.62 24.07
CA LYS A 11 -20.62 32.42 24.15
C LYS A 11 -21.26 33.42 25.13
N ASN A 12 -20.67 33.60 26.30
CA ASN A 12 -21.16 34.58 27.29
C ASN A 12 -21.12 36.01 26.73
N LYS A 13 -20.05 36.40 26.01
CA LYS A 13 -20.00 37.71 25.34
C LYS A 13 -21.09 37.86 24.27
N LYS A 14 -21.46 36.77 23.58
CA LYS A 14 -22.55 36.78 22.59
C LYS A 14 -23.92 36.96 23.25
N THR A 15 -24.18 36.33 24.40
CA THR A 15 -25.44 36.53 25.13
C THR A 15 -25.54 37.95 25.66
N VAL A 16 -24.42 38.53 26.10
CA VAL A 16 -24.34 39.92 26.52
C VAL A 16 -24.68 40.88 25.38
N ILE A 17 -24.19 40.67 24.15
CA ILE A 17 -24.58 41.49 22.97
C ILE A 17 -26.08 41.45 22.72
N ASN A 18 -26.69 40.26 22.76
CA ASN A 18 -28.10 40.08 22.42
C ASN A 18 -29.07 40.81 23.37
N ASN A 19 -28.62 41.17 24.58
CA ASN A 19 -29.44 41.78 25.63
C ASN A 19 -29.20 43.30 25.78
N ARG A 20 -28.43 43.93 24.90
CA ARG A 20 -28.03 45.35 25.01
C ARG A 20 -29.17 46.30 24.64
N ARG A 21 -29.24 47.45 25.33
CA ARG A 21 -30.31 48.47 25.16
C ARG A 21 -29.83 49.76 24.48
N THR A 22 -28.56 50.11 24.63
CA THR A 22 -28.01 51.41 24.20
C THR A 22 -26.99 51.23 23.08
N ARG A 23 -26.98 52.13 22.09
CA ARG A 23 -26.08 52.06 20.92
C ARG A 23 -24.58 52.13 21.27
N ALA A 24 -24.21 52.83 22.34
CA ALA A 24 -22.82 52.92 22.80
C ALA A 24 -22.31 51.57 23.37
N GLU A 25 -23.14 50.91 24.17
CA GLU A 25 -22.86 49.59 24.75
C GLU A 25 -22.77 48.48 23.69
N GLU A 26 -23.50 48.64 22.58
CA GLU A 26 -23.48 47.73 21.43
C GLU A 26 -22.11 47.73 20.74
N VAL A 27 -21.52 48.91 20.53
CA VAL A 27 -20.19 49.03 19.91
C VAL A 27 -19.13 48.38 20.79
N GLU A 28 -19.11 48.70 22.08
CA GLU A 28 -18.13 48.16 23.03
C GLU A 28 -18.21 46.62 23.09
N THR A 29 -19.40 46.06 23.28
CA THR A 29 -19.55 44.59 23.32
C THR A 29 -19.28 43.87 22.03
N GLN A 30 -19.60 44.49 20.90
CA GLN A 30 -19.29 43.93 19.60
C GLN A 30 -17.78 43.85 19.40
N THR A 31 -17.01 44.84 19.89
CA THR A 31 -15.54 44.77 19.87
C THR A 31 -15.01 43.64 20.76
N GLU A 32 -15.48 43.53 22.00
CA GLU A 32 -15.07 42.46 22.93
C GLU A 32 -15.37 41.04 22.41
N TYR A 33 -16.52 40.86 21.76
CA TYR A 33 -16.88 39.59 21.13
C TYR A 33 -15.99 39.28 19.93
N THR A 34 -15.65 40.29 19.14
CA THR A 34 -14.78 40.14 17.97
C THR A 34 -13.39 39.68 18.39
N GLU A 35 -12.83 40.26 19.45
CA GLU A 35 -11.55 39.84 20.04
C GLU A 35 -11.62 38.42 20.58
N ALA A 36 -12.64 38.09 21.38
CA ALA A 36 -12.82 36.73 21.91
C ALA A 36 -12.96 35.70 20.79
N ASN A 37 -13.65 36.04 19.69
CA ASN A 37 -13.81 35.17 18.54
C ASN A 37 -12.49 34.97 17.78
N LYS A 38 -11.63 35.99 17.68
CA LYS A 38 -10.26 35.86 17.15
C LYS A 38 -9.42 34.92 18.01
N GLN A 39 -9.47 35.07 19.33
CA GLN A 39 -8.75 34.22 20.27
C GLN A 39 -9.18 32.75 20.17
N VAL A 40 -10.48 32.47 20.09
CA VAL A 40 -11.00 31.10 19.87
C VAL A 40 -10.50 30.52 18.54
N ARG A 41 -10.54 31.30 17.45
CA ARG A 41 -10.02 30.84 16.15
C ARG A 41 -8.54 30.51 16.21
N TRP A 42 -7.76 31.32 16.93
CA TRP A 42 -6.33 31.09 17.12
C TRP A 42 -6.07 29.83 17.96
N SER A 43 -6.78 29.67 19.09
CA SER A 43 -6.61 28.50 19.95
C SER A 43 -6.99 27.19 19.27
N ILE A 44 -8.07 27.18 18.47
CA ILE A 44 -8.47 26.01 17.67
C ILE A 44 -7.38 25.64 16.65
N ARG A 45 -6.77 26.63 15.99
CA ARG A 45 -5.66 26.37 15.04
C ARG A 45 -4.45 25.81 15.77
N THR A 46 -4.08 26.38 16.90
CA THR A 46 -2.97 25.90 17.73
C THR A 46 -3.19 24.48 18.24
N ASP A 47 -4.40 24.15 18.72
CA ASP A 47 -4.72 22.80 19.17
C ASP A 47 -4.69 21.78 18.03
N LYS A 48 -5.17 22.17 16.83
CA LYS A 48 -5.06 21.33 15.63
C LYS A 48 -3.61 21.08 15.26
N GLN A 49 -2.77 22.11 15.30
CA GLN A 49 -1.34 21.99 15.03
C GLN A 49 -0.66 21.03 16.01
N LYS A 50 -0.91 21.22 17.32
CA LYS A 50 -0.38 20.33 18.37
C LYS A 50 -0.82 18.89 18.19
N TYR A 51 -2.06 18.66 17.78
CA TYR A 51 -2.57 17.32 17.50
C TYR A 51 -1.83 16.66 16.34
N VAL A 52 -1.63 17.38 15.23
CA VAL A 52 -0.89 16.89 14.07
C VAL A 52 0.57 16.62 14.41
N GLU A 53 1.21 17.53 15.15
CA GLU A 53 2.59 17.38 15.60
C GLU A 53 2.77 16.16 16.52
N LYS A 54 1.83 15.92 17.44
CA LYS A 54 1.81 14.70 18.27
C LYS A 54 1.70 13.42 17.43
N LEU A 55 0.90 13.44 16.37
CA LEU A 55 0.82 12.30 15.45
C LEU A 55 2.16 12.09 14.74
N ALA A 56 2.76 13.17 14.21
CA ALA A 56 4.04 13.10 13.52
C ALA A 56 5.16 12.54 14.42
N THR A 57 5.27 13.01 15.66
CA THR A 57 6.27 12.49 16.61
C THR A 57 6.03 11.03 16.96
N THR A 58 4.77 10.62 17.09
CA THR A 58 4.41 9.20 17.32
C THR A 58 4.77 8.32 16.11
N THR A 59 4.58 8.82 14.89
CA THR A 59 4.98 8.10 13.67
C THR A 59 6.50 7.98 13.57
N GLU A 60 7.24 9.02 13.94
CA GLU A 60 8.70 9.00 13.98
C GLU A 60 9.25 7.99 15.00
N THR A 61 8.70 7.96 16.21
CA THR A 61 9.08 6.95 17.22
C THR A 61 8.78 5.53 16.74
N ALA A 62 7.60 5.31 16.15
CA ALA A 62 7.24 4.00 15.59
C ALA A 62 8.17 3.57 14.44
N ALA A 63 8.65 4.51 13.62
CA ALA A 63 9.62 4.23 12.57
C ALA A 63 10.97 3.80 13.15
N ARG A 64 11.45 4.49 14.20
CA ARG A 64 12.69 4.16 14.92
C ARG A 64 12.61 2.78 15.58
N GLU A 65 11.48 2.46 16.20
CA GLU A 65 11.21 1.17 16.84
C GLU A 65 10.87 0.04 15.83
N ARG A 66 10.80 0.35 14.53
CA ARG A 66 10.34 -0.57 13.45
C ARG A 66 8.94 -1.16 13.70
N ASN A 67 8.09 -0.45 14.42
CA ASN A 67 6.69 -0.84 14.64
C ASN A 67 5.83 -0.47 13.43
N LEU A 68 5.87 -1.34 12.41
CA LEU A 68 5.17 -1.14 11.13
C LEU A 68 3.64 -1.03 11.28
N LYS A 69 3.06 -1.65 12.31
CA LYS A 69 1.61 -1.58 12.56
C LYS A 69 1.20 -0.17 12.97
N GLN A 70 1.85 0.41 13.98
CA GLN A 70 1.57 1.77 14.43
C GLN A 70 1.91 2.82 13.38
N LEU A 71 2.99 2.61 12.61
CA LEU A 71 3.37 3.50 11.52
C LEU A 71 2.26 3.59 10.45
N ASN A 72 1.71 2.45 10.01
CA ASN A 72 0.61 2.43 9.05
C ASN A 72 -0.68 3.05 9.61
N ASP A 73 -1.04 2.75 10.86
CA ASP A 73 -2.27 3.27 11.46
C ASP A 73 -2.21 4.80 11.68
N THR A 74 -1.05 5.34 12.05
CA THR A 74 -0.85 6.79 12.19
C THR A 74 -0.77 7.50 10.84
N THR A 75 -0.14 6.89 9.83
CA THR A 75 -0.13 7.40 8.46
C THR A 75 -1.54 7.49 7.89
N LYS A 76 -2.38 6.47 8.07
CA LYS A 76 -3.80 6.49 7.67
C LYS A 76 -4.60 7.58 8.37
N LYS A 77 -4.28 7.88 9.64
CA LYS A 77 -4.91 8.99 10.39
C LYS A 77 -4.47 10.37 9.87
N LEU A 78 -3.21 10.52 9.47
CA LEU A 78 -2.66 11.76 8.89
C LEU A 78 -3.19 12.05 7.48
N GLU A 79 -3.34 11.01 6.65
CA GLU A 79 -3.82 11.18 5.27
C GLU A 79 -5.24 11.76 5.20
N GLY A 80 -6.05 11.63 6.24
CA GLY A 80 -7.36 12.30 6.40
C GLY A 80 -8.40 12.01 5.32
N LYS A 81 -8.05 11.23 4.29
CA LYS A 81 -8.85 10.91 3.12
C LYS A 81 -8.61 9.46 2.73
N HIS A 82 -9.46 8.58 3.24
CA HIS A 82 -9.69 7.32 2.56
C HIS A 82 -10.87 7.53 1.60
N ARG A 83 -10.59 7.90 0.34
CA ARG A 83 -11.51 7.48 -0.73
C ARG A 83 -11.43 5.96 -0.71
N LYS A 84 -12.55 5.29 -0.41
CA LYS A 84 -12.61 3.84 -0.57
C LYS A 84 -12.12 3.53 -1.99
N PRO A 85 -11.18 2.60 -2.21
CA PRO A 85 -10.97 2.08 -3.54
C PRO A 85 -12.31 1.46 -3.97
N ASP A 86 -12.97 2.12 -4.92
CA ASP A 86 -14.31 1.82 -5.43
C ASP A 86 -14.33 0.55 -6.31
N ARG A 87 -13.30 -0.30 -6.21
CA ARG A 87 -13.26 -1.59 -6.89
C ARG A 87 -13.64 -2.70 -5.91
N PRO A 88 -14.91 -3.13 -5.89
CA PRO A 88 -15.26 -4.41 -5.32
C PRO A 88 -14.61 -5.53 -6.14
N VAL A 89 -13.93 -6.45 -5.47
CA VAL A 89 -13.44 -7.70 -6.07
C VAL A 89 -14.67 -8.59 -6.28
N ARG A 90 -15.01 -8.84 -7.55
CA ARG A 90 -16.11 -9.73 -7.94
C ARG A 90 -15.67 -11.19 -7.83
N ASP A 91 -16.56 -12.07 -7.37
CA ASP A 91 -16.34 -13.53 -7.48
C ASP A 91 -16.61 -14.01 -8.91
N LYS A 92 -16.30 -15.30 -9.14
CA LYS A 92 -16.63 -16.04 -10.36
C LYS A 92 -18.15 -16.00 -10.68
N GLN A 93 -19.04 -15.68 -9.72
CA GLN A 93 -20.49 -15.52 -9.92
C GLN A 93 -20.97 -14.05 -10.06
N GLY A 94 -20.04 -13.08 -10.10
CA GLY A 94 -20.37 -11.66 -10.33
C GLY A 94 -20.91 -10.89 -9.12
N LYS A 95 -20.97 -11.50 -7.93
CA LYS A 95 -21.40 -10.85 -6.69
C LYS A 95 -20.25 -10.02 -6.09
N SER A 96 -20.60 -8.83 -5.60
CA SER A 96 -19.62 -7.89 -5.02
C SER A 96 -19.35 -8.26 -3.57
N SER A 97 -18.09 -8.61 -3.22
CA SER A 97 -17.70 -8.81 -1.81
C SER A 97 -17.59 -7.46 -1.10
N THR A 98 -18.65 -7.10 -0.39
CA THR A 98 -18.76 -5.87 0.42
C THR A 98 -18.01 -5.95 1.75
N GLU A 99 -17.52 -7.13 2.14
CA GLU A 99 -16.93 -7.38 3.46
C GLU A 99 -15.44 -7.71 3.34
N ILE A 100 -14.62 -7.06 4.18
CA ILE A 100 -13.15 -7.21 4.23
C ILE A 100 -12.77 -8.69 4.41
N GLN A 101 -13.56 -9.43 5.18
CA GLN A 101 -13.44 -10.88 5.37
C GLN A 101 -13.53 -11.64 4.04
N GLY A 102 -14.52 -11.32 3.19
CA GLY A 102 -14.72 -11.97 1.90
C GLY A 102 -13.62 -11.65 0.89
N ARG A 103 -13.03 -10.45 0.94
CA ARG A 103 -11.83 -10.14 0.13
C ARG A 103 -10.61 -10.94 0.59
N ARG A 104 -10.41 -11.10 1.90
CA ARG A 104 -9.30 -11.87 2.46
C ARG A 104 -9.44 -13.36 2.12
N ASN A 105 -10.64 -13.92 2.23
CA ASN A 105 -10.89 -15.32 1.88
C ASN A 105 -10.67 -15.57 0.38
N LYS A 106 -11.08 -14.65 -0.50
CA LYS A 106 -10.75 -14.74 -1.94
C LYS A 106 -9.26 -14.67 -2.24
N TRP A 107 -8.50 -13.86 -1.49
CA TRP A 107 -7.05 -13.84 -1.62
C TRP A 107 -6.43 -15.15 -1.16
N ILE A 108 -6.92 -15.73 -0.06
CA ILE A 108 -6.50 -17.05 0.44
C ILE A 108 -6.82 -18.12 -0.62
N GLU A 109 -8.06 -18.19 -1.11
CA GLU A 109 -8.48 -19.11 -2.17
C GLU A 109 -7.66 -18.94 -3.45
N HIS A 110 -7.36 -17.72 -3.89
CA HIS A 110 -6.58 -17.50 -5.11
C HIS A 110 -5.11 -17.92 -4.94
N PHE A 111 -4.53 -17.72 -3.75
CA PHE A 111 -3.18 -18.18 -3.46
C PHE A 111 -3.11 -19.68 -3.20
N GLU A 112 -4.12 -20.28 -2.58
CA GLU A 112 -4.30 -21.73 -2.48
C GLU A 112 -4.49 -22.33 -3.87
N GLU A 113 -5.36 -21.81 -4.73
CA GLU A 113 -5.53 -22.29 -6.13
C GLU A 113 -4.22 -22.17 -6.95
N LEU A 114 -3.38 -21.17 -6.66
CA LEU A 114 -2.09 -20.97 -7.31
C LEU A 114 -0.97 -21.89 -6.74
N TRP A 115 -1.06 -22.29 -5.47
CA TRP A 115 -0.01 -23.04 -4.78
C TRP A 115 -0.36 -24.53 -4.61
N ASP A 116 -1.64 -24.83 -4.52
CA ASP A 116 -2.25 -26.16 -4.47
C ASP A 116 -2.65 -26.66 -5.86
N GLU A 117 -2.34 -25.97 -6.98
CA GLU A 117 -2.60 -26.51 -8.31
C GLU A 117 -1.90 -27.87 -8.43
N PRO A 118 -2.62 -29.00 -8.33
CA PRO A 118 -2.03 -30.30 -8.48
C PRO A 118 -2.02 -30.49 -9.99
N SER A 119 -0.96 -29.96 -10.62
CA SER A 119 -0.54 -30.22 -12.01
C SER A 119 -1.66 -30.88 -12.82
N GLN A 120 -2.54 -30.09 -13.46
CA GLN A 120 -3.74 -30.57 -14.15
C GLN A 120 -3.60 -32.03 -14.61
N LEU A 121 -4.09 -32.95 -13.79
CA LEU A 121 -3.84 -34.39 -13.92
C LEU A 121 -4.81 -35.03 -14.90
N ASN A 122 -5.18 -34.27 -15.92
CA ASN A 122 -5.83 -34.80 -17.10
C ASN A 122 -4.81 -34.67 -18.23
N PRO A 123 -4.12 -35.74 -18.64
CA PRO A 123 -3.45 -35.71 -19.92
C PRO A 123 -4.53 -35.34 -20.96
N PRO A 124 -4.31 -34.31 -21.80
CA PRO A 124 -5.22 -34.07 -22.90
C PRO A 124 -5.31 -35.35 -23.71
N ASN A 125 -6.54 -35.87 -23.86
CA ASN A 125 -6.82 -37.02 -24.72
C ASN A 125 -6.50 -36.60 -26.16
N THR A 126 -5.23 -36.74 -26.50
CA THR A 126 -4.67 -36.42 -27.79
C THR A 126 -4.28 -37.77 -28.35
N GLU A 127 -5.09 -38.22 -29.29
CA GLU A 127 -4.88 -39.34 -30.17
C GLU A 127 -3.38 -39.60 -30.38
N ALA A 128 -2.96 -40.82 -30.06
CA ALA A 128 -1.56 -41.21 -29.98
C ALA A 128 -0.85 -40.98 -31.33
N ALA A 129 -0.16 -39.85 -31.45
CA ALA A 129 0.84 -39.68 -32.47
C ALA A 129 2.01 -40.60 -32.13
N HIS A 130 2.12 -41.67 -32.90
CA HIS A 130 3.30 -42.51 -32.97
C HIS A 130 4.55 -41.64 -33.12
N THR A 131 5.40 -41.65 -32.10
CA THR A 131 6.83 -42.02 -32.15
C THR A 131 7.44 -41.48 -30.86
N GLY A 132 7.85 -42.38 -29.96
CA GLY A 132 8.68 -41.99 -28.83
C GLY A 132 9.96 -41.38 -29.37
N LEU A 133 10.09 -40.05 -29.25
CA LEU A 133 11.38 -39.41 -29.44
C LEU A 133 12.31 -40.02 -28.38
N PRO A 134 13.44 -40.62 -28.77
CA PRO A 134 14.44 -41.03 -27.81
C PRO A 134 14.97 -39.74 -27.19
N ILE A 135 14.48 -39.38 -26.00
CA ILE A 135 15.19 -38.45 -25.15
C ILE A 135 16.46 -39.20 -24.76
N ALA A 136 17.47 -39.10 -25.61
CA ALA A 136 18.79 -39.58 -25.30
C ALA A 136 19.21 -38.85 -24.02
N VAL A 137 19.40 -39.61 -22.95
CA VAL A 137 19.95 -39.13 -21.67
C VAL A 137 21.45 -38.84 -21.84
N THR A 138 21.80 -38.15 -22.92
CA THR A 138 23.15 -37.70 -23.24
C THR A 138 23.31 -36.30 -22.65
N PRO A 139 24.43 -35.99 -22.00
CA PRO A 139 24.73 -34.64 -21.52
C PRO A 139 24.50 -33.61 -22.64
N PRO A 140 23.87 -32.46 -22.33
CA PRO A 140 23.60 -31.44 -23.33
C PRO A 140 24.91 -31.01 -24.01
N THR A 141 24.90 -30.99 -25.34
CA THR A 141 26.08 -30.61 -26.11
C THR A 141 26.34 -29.12 -25.96
N THR A 142 27.60 -28.70 -25.98
CA THR A 142 28.00 -27.28 -25.84
C THR A 142 27.19 -26.36 -26.74
N GLU A 143 26.94 -26.75 -27.99
CA GLU A 143 26.17 -25.97 -28.96
C GLU A 143 24.69 -25.78 -28.56
N GLN A 144 24.07 -26.79 -27.95
CA GLN A 144 22.70 -26.69 -27.45
C GLN A 144 22.61 -25.67 -26.31
N ILE A 145 23.61 -25.67 -25.40
CA ILE A 145 23.71 -24.71 -24.29
C ILE A 145 23.92 -23.29 -24.84
N ARG A 146 24.79 -23.13 -25.85
CA ARG A 146 25.02 -21.83 -26.51
C ARG A 146 23.76 -21.30 -27.18
N MET A 147 23.01 -22.15 -27.87
CA MET A 147 21.72 -21.77 -28.48
C MET A 147 20.71 -21.35 -27.43
N ALA A 148 20.59 -22.09 -26.32
CA ALA A 148 19.69 -21.76 -25.24
C ALA A 148 20.03 -20.39 -24.62
N ILE A 149 21.32 -20.10 -24.34
CA ILE A 149 21.77 -18.80 -23.80
C ILE A 149 21.42 -17.64 -24.74
N ARG A 150 21.51 -17.83 -26.07
CA ARG A 150 21.14 -16.81 -27.06
C ARG A 150 19.64 -16.48 -27.03
N GLN A 151 18.79 -17.49 -26.82
CA GLN A 151 17.32 -17.35 -26.78
C GLN A 151 16.80 -16.67 -25.50
N ILE A 152 17.61 -16.53 -24.45
CA ILE A 152 17.18 -15.87 -23.21
C ILE A 152 16.80 -14.40 -23.49
N LYS A 153 15.68 -13.90 -22.98
CA LYS A 153 15.29 -12.48 -23.15
C LYS A 153 16.12 -11.57 -22.24
N ASN A 154 16.61 -10.45 -22.79
CA ASN A 154 17.29 -9.42 -22.01
C ASN A 154 16.26 -8.62 -21.18
N GLY A 155 16.64 -8.19 -19.97
CA GLY A 155 15.76 -7.38 -19.10
C GLY A 155 14.92 -8.15 -18.08
N LYS A 156 15.13 -9.47 -17.92
CA LYS A 156 14.61 -10.21 -16.76
C LYS A 156 15.49 -10.00 -15.53
N VAL A 157 14.87 -10.05 -14.35
CA VAL A 157 15.54 -9.95 -13.03
C VAL A 157 16.50 -11.14 -12.86
N ALA A 158 17.62 -10.91 -12.18
CA ALA A 158 18.57 -11.97 -11.84
C ALA A 158 17.90 -13.03 -10.95
N GLY A 159 18.25 -14.30 -11.18
CA GLY A 159 17.78 -15.40 -10.34
C GLY A 159 18.40 -15.36 -8.93
N PRO A 160 18.15 -16.38 -8.09
CA PRO A 160 18.72 -16.49 -6.74
C PRO A 160 20.25 -16.37 -6.69
N ASP A 161 20.91 -16.78 -7.77
CA ASP A 161 22.36 -16.70 -7.93
C ASP A 161 22.87 -15.27 -8.22
N ASN A 162 21.98 -14.27 -8.30
CA ASN A 162 22.26 -12.87 -8.65
C ASN A 162 22.94 -12.67 -10.03
N ILE A 163 22.90 -13.68 -10.91
CA ILE A 163 23.43 -13.59 -12.27
C ILE A 163 22.32 -13.10 -13.23
N PRO A 164 22.44 -11.90 -13.81
CA PRO A 164 21.45 -11.41 -14.77
C PRO A 164 21.62 -12.11 -16.13
N PRO A 165 20.52 -12.27 -16.92
CA PRO A 165 20.58 -12.79 -18.29
C PRO A 165 21.60 -12.09 -19.19
N LYS A 166 21.84 -10.79 -18.94
CA LYS A 166 22.80 -9.98 -19.69
C LYS A 166 24.25 -10.44 -19.45
N ALA A 167 24.57 -10.94 -18.27
CA ALA A 167 25.89 -11.49 -17.94
C ALA A 167 26.13 -12.85 -18.62
N LEU A 168 25.12 -13.72 -18.66
CA LEU A 168 25.24 -15.01 -19.38
C LEU A 168 25.49 -14.81 -20.88
N LYS A 169 24.99 -13.72 -21.45
CA LYS A 169 25.20 -13.37 -22.85
C LYS A 169 26.51 -12.63 -23.15
N SER A 170 27.20 -12.08 -22.15
CA SER A 170 28.47 -11.36 -22.39
C SER A 170 29.62 -12.30 -22.73
N ASP A 171 29.62 -13.52 -22.17
CA ASP A 171 30.63 -14.55 -22.47
C ASP A 171 30.01 -15.95 -22.61
N ILE A 172 29.27 -16.13 -23.72
CA ILE A 172 28.52 -17.35 -24.01
C ILE A 172 29.43 -18.59 -24.02
N GLN A 173 30.68 -18.46 -24.46
CA GLN A 173 31.60 -19.59 -24.57
C GLN A 173 32.07 -20.07 -23.19
N ALA A 174 32.45 -19.14 -22.30
CA ALA A 174 32.88 -19.49 -20.95
C ALA A 174 31.74 -20.16 -20.16
N TYR A 175 30.52 -19.62 -20.24
CA TYR A 175 29.36 -20.19 -19.53
C TYR A 175 28.91 -21.53 -20.10
N ALA A 176 28.97 -21.74 -21.42
CA ALA A 176 28.64 -23.04 -22.02
C ALA A 176 29.63 -24.13 -21.58
N ASN A 177 30.93 -23.82 -21.52
CA ASN A 177 31.96 -24.75 -21.06
C ASN A 177 31.82 -25.05 -19.55
N MET A 178 31.43 -24.06 -18.74
CA MET A 178 31.21 -24.23 -17.30
C MET A 178 29.99 -25.09 -17.00
N LEU A 179 28.90 -24.93 -17.76
CA LEU A 179 27.65 -25.67 -17.58
C LEU A 179 27.72 -27.11 -18.11
N GLN A 180 28.58 -27.38 -19.10
CA GLN A 180 28.79 -28.72 -19.62
C GLN A 180 29.68 -29.60 -18.72
N ARG A 181 30.49 -29.00 -17.85
CA ARG A 181 31.43 -29.70 -16.95
C ARG A 181 30.82 -30.12 -15.61
N LYS A 182 29.51 -29.89 -15.38
CA LYS A 182 28.78 -30.35 -14.20
C LYS A 182 28.07 -31.66 -14.51
#